data_AF-A0A967TL41-F1
#
_entry.id   AF-A0A967TL41-F1
#
_cell.length_a   1.000
_cell.length_b   1.000
_cell.length_c   1.000
_cell.angle_alpha   90.00
_cell.angle_beta   90.00
_cell.angle_gamma   90.00
#
_symmetry.space_group_name_H-M   'P 1'
#
loop_
_entity.id
_entity.type
_entity.pdbx_description
1 polymer ?
#
loop_
_entity_poly.entity_id
_entity_poly.type
_entity_poly.pdbx_seq_one_letter_code
_entity_poly.pdbx_strand_id
1 'polypeptide(L)'
;MRPEYKVDRRRRSLFSAAAGLFDSSENPRLVQNRSVRTLSEQSVNCAFCGEAITVVVDHSLGDQEYVEDCQVCCRPLVLTITVDSAGDAFVSVRYENE
;
A
#
# COMPACT_ATOMS: atom_id res chain seq x y z
N MET A 1 29.87 8.97 -3.87
CA MET A 1 29.97 7.50 -4.03
C MET A 1 28.72 6.88 -3.43
N ARG A 2 27.81 6.36 -4.26
CA ARG A 2 26.54 5.76 -3.81
C ARG A 2 26.77 4.26 -3.55
N PRO A 3 26.29 3.67 -2.44
CA PRO A 3 26.40 2.24 -2.21
C PRO A 3 25.40 1.47 -3.09
N GLU A 4 25.90 0.45 -3.76
CA GLU A 4 25.13 -0.50 -4.55
C GLU A 4 24.33 -1.42 -3.62
N TYR A 5 23.00 -1.27 -3.60
CA TYR A 5 22.13 -2.24 -2.96
C TYR A 5 21.98 -3.44 -3.90
N LYS A 6 22.47 -4.61 -3.46
CA LYS A 6 22.32 -5.87 -4.19
C LYS A 6 21.01 -6.53 -3.79
N VAL A 7 20.06 -6.62 -4.72
CA VAL A 7 18.87 -7.47 -4.54
C VAL A 7 19.19 -8.86 -5.08
N ASP A 8 19.52 -9.79 -4.19
CA ASP A 8 19.75 -11.19 -4.54
C ASP A 8 18.59 -12.06 -4.03
N ARG A 9 17.74 -12.53 -4.94
CA ARG A 9 16.64 -13.49 -4.63
C ARG A 9 16.54 -14.62 -5.65
N ARG A 10 17.68 -15.21 -6.04
CA ARG A 10 17.67 -16.54 -6.64
C ARG A 10 18.41 -17.52 -5.74
N ARG A 11 17.67 -18.42 -5.09
CA ARG A 11 17.80 -19.87 -5.32
C ARG A 11 16.72 -20.68 -4.59
N ARG A 12 16.32 -21.72 -5.31
CA ARG A 12 15.25 -22.67 -5.05
C ARG A 12 15.59 -23.69 -3.97
N SER A 13 14.51 -24.29 -3.47
CA SER A 13 14.34 -25.70 -3.11
C SER A 13 15.03 -26.17 -1.86
N LEU A 14 14.26 -26.49 -0.81
CA LEU A 14 14.59 -27.55 0.13
C LEU A 14 13.31 -28.08 0.85
N PHE A 15 13.09 -29.39 0.67
CA PHE A 15 12.44 -30.35 1.56
C PHE A 15 10.91 -30.53 1.65
N SER A 16 10.53 -31.78 1.34
CA SER A 16 9.29 -32.49 1.61
C SER A 16 8.88 -32.53 3.09
N ALA A 17 7.57 -32.79 3.24
CA ALA A 17 6.90 -33.58 4.27
C ALA A 17 6.77 -32.99 5.69
N ALA A 18 5.53 -32.68 6.07
CA ALA A 18 4.80 -33.47 7.07
C ALA A 18 3.37 -32.92 7.24
N ALA A 19 2.40 -33.84 7.24
CA ALA A 19 1.05 -33.61 7.71
C ALA A 19 1.06 -33.34 9.23
N GLY A 20 0.27 -32.35 9.65
CA GLY A 20 0.03 -32.03 11.07
C GLY A 20 -1.32 -31.34 11.22
N LEU A 21 -2.32 -32.11 11.61
CA LEU A 21 -3.62 -31.67 12.09
C LEU A 21 -3.44 -31.03 13.48
N PHE A 22 -3.92 -29.80 13.68
CA PHE A 22 -4.25 -29.22 14.99
C PHE A 22 -5.23 -28.06 14.74
N ASP A 23 -6.52 -28.35 14.68
CA ASP A 23 -7.51 -28.24 15.75
C ASP A 23 -7.83 -26.79 16.16
N SER A 24 -9.02 -26.37 15.71
CA SER A 24 -9.95 -25.52 16.45
C SER A 24 -9.45 -24.16 16.96
N SER A 25 -9.30 -23.20 16.04
CA SER A 25 -9.76 -21.84 16.29
C SER A 25 -10.21 -21.16 15.00
N GLU A 26 -11.26 -21.69 14.38
CA GLU A 26 -12.18 -20.82 13.66
C GLU A 26 -12.67 -19.79 14.68
N ASN A 27 -12.05 -18.61 14.70
CA ASN A 27 -12.52 -17.48 15.47
C ASN A 27 -13.58 -16.77 14.60
N PRO A 28 -14.89 -17.00 14.81
CA PRO A 28 -15.94 -16.41 13.99
C PRO A 28 -16.38 -15.06 14.61
N ARG A 29 -15.54 -14.41 15.42
CA ARG A 29 -15.92 -13.26 16.26
C ARG A 29 -15.13 -11.98 16.01
N LEU A 30 -14.90 -11.64 14.74
CA LEU A 30 -14.88 -10.22 14.37
C LEU A 30 -16.22 -9.91 13.72
N VAL A 31 -17.22 -9.72 14.59
CA VAL A 31 -18.48 -9.07 14.27
C VAL A 31 -18.13 -7.75 13.60
N GLN A 32 -18.34 -7.71 12.28
CA GLN A 32 -18.10 -6.56 11.44
C GLN A 32 -19.07 -5.47 11.87
N ASN A 33 -18.63 -4.59 12.77
CA ASN A 33 -19.30 -3.34 13.05
C ASN A 33 -19.38 -2.60 11.71
N ARG A 34 -20.59 -2.37 11.18
CA ARG A 34 -20.82 -1.72 9.89
C ARG A 34 -20.56 -0.22 10.03
N SER A 35 -19.33 0.13 10.36
CA SER A 35 -18.79 1.48 10.34
C SER A 35 -18.43 1.78 8.89
N VAL A 36 -19.02 2.84 8.34
CA VAL A 36 -18.64 3.37 7.03
C VAL A 36 -17.12 3.52 7.01
N ARG A 37 -16.45 2.82 6.10
CA ARG A 37 -14.99 2.86 5.99
C ARG A 37 -14.61 4.14 5.27
N THR A 38 -14.35 5.17 6.05
CA THR A 38 -13.83 6.45 5.56
C THR A 38 -12.40 6.31 5.02
N LEU A 39 -11.67 5.29 5.46
CA LEU A 39 -10.31 4.98 5.02
C LEU A 39 -10.33 3.84 4.00
N SER A 40 -9.66 4.03 2.86
CA SER A 40 -9.47 3.01 1.83
C SER A 40 -8.02 2.89 1.42
N GLU A 41 -7.53 1.68 1.20
CA GLU A 41 -6.21 1.43 0.65
C GLU A 41 -6.27 1.43 -0.89
N GLN A 42 -5.35 2.15 -1.53
CA GLN A 42 -5.21 2.19 -2.98
C GLN A 42 -3.78 1.82 -3.40
N SER A 43 -3.65 1.10 -4.51
CA SER A 43 -2.35 0.77 -5.10
C SER A 43 -2.01 1.81 -6.16
N VAL A 44 -0.88 2.50 -5.99
CA VAL A 44 -0.38 3.49 -6.95
C VAL A 44 1.06 3.16 -7.34
N ASN A 45 1.48 3.55 -8.53
CA ASN A 45 2.86 3.34 -8.97
C ASN A 45 3.73 4.54 -8.60
N CYS A 46 4.90 4.27 -8.04
CA CYS A 46 5.91 5.29 -7.77
C CYS A 46 6.38 5.91 -9.10
N ALA A 47 6.23 7.22 -9.24
CA ALA A 47 6.69 7.92 -10.43
C ALA A 47 8.22 7.80 -10.64
N PHE A 48 9.02 7.56 -9.59
CA PHE A 48 10.49 7.49 -9.71
C PHE A 48 11.03 6.11 -10.09
N CYS A 49 10.57 5.05 -9.44
CA CYS A 49 11.09 3.69 -9.64
C CYS A 49 10.11 2.75 -10.35
N GLY A 50 8.86 3.16 -10.54
CA GLY A 50 7.81 2.38 -11.20
C GLY A 50 7.13 1.34 -10.30
N GLU A 51 7.66 1.09 -9.11
CA GLU A 51 7.15 0.08 -8.19
C GLU A 51 5.76 0.42 -7.66
N ALA A 52 4.92 -0.60 -7.49
CA ALA A 52 3.61 -0.44 -6.88
C ALA A 52 3.74 -0.26 -5.36
N ILE A 53 3.16 0.81 -4.84
CA ILE A 53 3.06 1.12 -3.42
C ILE A 53 1.58 1.16 -3.01
N THR A 54 1.31 0.82 -1.75
CA THR A 54 -0.04 0.93 -1.18
C THR A 54 -0.12 2.19 -0.35
N VAL A 55 -1.10 3.04 -0.64
CA VAL A 55 -1.36 4.30 0.05
C VAL A 55 -2.73 4.25 0.71
N VAL A 56 -2.90 4.97 1.82
CA VAL A 56 -4.17 5.05 2.54
C VAL A 56 -4.83 6.39 2.23
N VAL A 57 -6.08 6.32 1.75
CA VAL A 57 -6.89 7.48 1.36
C VAL A 57 -7.99 7.68 2.40
N ASP A 58 -8.10 8.88 2.95
CA ASP A 58 -9.16 9.27 3.88
C ASP A 58 -10.22 10.13 3.17
N HIS A 59 -11.38 9.55 2.91
CA HIS A 59 -12.47 10.19 2.19
C HIS A 59 -13.18 11.27 3.03
N SER A 60 -12.92 11.39 4.34
CA SER A 60 -13.55 12.43 5.18
C SER A 60 -12.89 13.79 5.05
N LEU A 61 -11.66 13.84 4.57
CA LEU A 61 -10.89 15.08 4.49
C LEU A 61 -11.15 15.85 3.19
N GLY A 62 -11.90 15.25 2.25
CA GLY A 62 -12.17 15.84 0.93
C GLY A 62 -10.91 15.90 0.07
N ASP A 63 -10.72 17.01 -0.64
CA ASP A 63 -9.52 17.22 -1.46
C ASP A 63 -8.30 17.40 -0.55
N GLN A 64 -7.29 16.56 -0.75
CA GLN A 64 -6.08 16.55 0.07
C GLN A 64 -4.83 16.39 -0.77
N GLU A 65 -3.76 17.03 -0.34
CA GLU A 65 -2.43 16.86 -0.90
C GLU A 65 -1.44 16.61 0.23
N TYR A 66 -0.67 15.54 0.12
CA TYR A 66 0.36 15.20 1.12
C TYR A 66 1.53 14.50 0.44
N VAL A 67 2.66 14.47 1.14
CA VAL A 67 3.89 13.85 0.66
C VAL A 67 4.12 12.56 1.42
N GLU A 68 4.32 11.46 0.69
CA GLU A 68 4.78 10.18 1.23
C GLU A 68 6.04 9.69 0.54
N ASP A 69 6.92 9.06 1.32
CA ASP A 69 8.12 8.45 0.77
C ASP A 69 7.83 7.09 0.12
N CYS A 70 8.38 6.85 -1.06
CA CYS A 70 8.32 5.53 -1.69
C CYS A 70 9.03 4.47 -0.83
N GLN A 71 8.31 3.40 -0.47
CA GLN A 71 8.83 2.27 0.34
C GLN A 71 9.99 1.50 -0.33
N VAL A 72 10.23 1.70 -1.64
CA VAL A 72 11.31 1.03 -2.38
C VAL A 72 12.51 1.94 -2.61
N CYS A 73 12.29 3.18 -3.08
CA CYS A 73 13.37 4.07 -3.48
C CYS A 73 13.61 5.25 -2.53
N CYS A 74 12.83 5.38 -1.45
CA CYS A 74 12.91 6.42 -0.42
C CYS A 74 12.93 7.84 -1.01
N ARG A 75 12.10 8.09 -2.03
CA ARG A 75 11.94 9.40 -2.64
C ARG A 75 10.54 9.96 -2.33
N PRO A 76 10.43 11.27 -2.11
CA PRO A 76 9.17 11.91 -1.77
C PRO A 76 8.24 11.95 -2.97
N LEU A 77 7.04 11.40 -2.81
CA LEU A 77 5.94 11.41 -3.77
C LEU A 77 4.86 12.35 -3.25
N VAL A 78 4.45 13.30 -4.08
CA VAL A 78 3.28 14.13 -3.78
C VAL A 78 2.05 13.37 -4.25
N LEU A 79 1.17 13.06 -3.32
CA LEU A 79 -0.10 12.39 -3.53
C LEU A 79 -1.20 13.45 -3.47
N THR A 80 -1.88 13.67 -4.60
CA THR A 80 -3.03 14.56 -4.68
C THR A 80 -4.28 13.71 -4.82
N ILE A 81 -5.20 13.87 -3.88
CA ILE A 81 -6.46 13.15 -3.81
C ILE A 81 -7.58 14.15 -4.03
N THR A 82 -8.45 13.86 -4.99
CA THR A 82 -9.64 14.64 -5.28
C THR A 82 -10.85 13.76 -5.06
N VAL A 83 -11.79 14.23 -4.25
CA VAL A 83 -13.04 13.51 -3.98
C VAL A 83 -14.17 14.20 -4.73
N ASP A 84 -14.86 13.45 -5.59
CA ASP A 84 -15.99 14.00 -6.33
C ASP A 84 -17.27 14.07 -5.49
N SER A 85 -18.32 14.67 -6.05
CA SER A 85 -19.62 14.78 -5.40
C SER A 85 -20.38 13.45 -5.28
N ALA A 86 -19.94 12.39 -5.98
CA ALA A 86 -20.46 11.03 -5.85
C ALA A 86 -19.74 10.24 -4.74
N GLY A 87 -18.61 10.75 -4.24
CA GLY A 87 -17.76 10.11 -3.24
C GLY A 87 -16.67 9.21 -3.84
N ASP A 88 -16.39 9.30 -5.14
CA ASP A 88 -15.27 8.63 -5.76
C ASP A 88 -13.98 9.44 -5.54
N ALA A 89 -12.94 8.76 -5.06
CA ALA A 89 -11.63 9.37 -4.78
C ALA A 89 -10.65 9.06 -5.91
N PHE A 90 -10.16 10.11 -6.57
CA PHE A 90 -9.13 10.05 -7.59
C PHE A 90 -7.77 10.37 -6.96
N VAL A 91 -6.82 9.46 -7.08
CA VAL A 91 -5.46 9.65 -6.58
C VAL A 91 -4.52 9.86 -7.76
N SER A 92 -3.76 10.95 -7.71
CA SER A 92 -2.66 11.21 -8.65
C SER A 92 -1.34 11.30 -7.91
N VAL A 93 -0.28 10.84 -8.56
CA VAL A 93 1.07 10.77 -7.99
C VAL A 93 2.01 11.62 -8.83
N ARG A 94 2.68 12.60 -8.21
CA ARG A 94 3.68 13.45 -8.85
C ARG A 94 4.96 13.57 -8.00
N TYR A 95 5.97 14.19 -8.58
CA TYR A 95 7.26 14.41 -7.92
C TYR A 95 7.24 15.70 -7.09
N GLU A 96 7.95 15.72 -5.96
CA GLU A 96 8.12 16.94 -5.13
C GLU A 96 9.18 17.93 -5.67
N ASN A 97 9.57 17.84 -6.95
CA ASN A 97 10.69 18.64 -7.49
C ASN A 97 10.29 19.48 -8.71
N GLU A 98 9.11 20.09 -8.69
CA GLU A 98 8.80 21.26 -9.55
C GLU A 98 8.96 22.56 -8.77
#